data_AF-A0A2X3F4G4-F1
#
_entry.id   AF-A0A2X3F4G4-F1
#
_cell.length_a   1.000
_cell.length_b   1.000
_cell.length_c   1.000
_cell.angle_alpha   90.00
_cell.angle_beta   90.00
_cell.angle_gamma   90.00
#
_symmetry.space_group_name_H-M   'P 1'
#
loop_
_entity.id
_entity.type
_entity.pdbx_description
1 polymer ?
#
loop_
_entity_poly.entity_id
_entity_poly.type
_entity_poly.pdbx_seq_one_letter_code
_entity_poly.pdbx_strand_id
1 'polypeptide(L)'
;MATIELQTTAELAESRRKMQAKRRMKNRIALALSMATMAFGLFWLIWILMATITRSFDGMSLALFTEMTPPPNTAGGGLANALAAAAC
;
A
#
# COMPACT_ATOMS: atom_id res chain seq x y z
N MET A 1 56.65 19.25 22.22
CA MET A 1 56.28 18.33 21.12
C MET A 1 55.12 17.40 21.47
N ALA A 2 55.12 16.74 22.63
CA ALA A 2 54.03 15.82 23.01
C ALA A 2 52.63 16.48 23.20
N THR A 3 52.56 17.73 23.67
CA THR A 3 51.28 18.43 23.91
C THR A 3 50.55 18.82 22.62
N ILE A 4 51.29 19.16 21.56
CA ILE A 4 50.69 19.51 20.26
C ILE A 4 50.08 18.26 19.61
N GLU A 5 50.77 17.12 19.61
CA GLU A 5 50.24 15.82 19.11
C GLU A 5 48.94 15.38 19.82
N LEU A 6 48.85 15.60 21.13
CA LEU A 6 47.63 15.29 21.90
C LEU A 6 46.44 16.19 21.50
N GLN A 7 46.68 17.46 21.18
CA GLN A 7 45.65 18.34 20.68
C GLN A 7 45.19 17.94 19.27
N THR A 8 46.11 17.63 18.36
CA THR A 8 45.78 17.22 16.99
C THR A 8 44.96 15.92 16.96
N THR A 9 45.33 14.93 17.79
CA THR A 9 44.62 13.64 17.86
C THR A 9 43.21 13.80 18.45
N ALA A 10 43.03 14.64 19.46
CA ALA A 10 41.72 14.95 20.04
C ALA A 10 40.82 15.70 19.04
N GLU A 11 41.33 16.71 18.33
CA GLU A 11 40.56 17.44 17.32
C GLU A 11 40.18 16.57 16.12
N LEU A 12 41.09 15.69 15.67
CA LEU A 12 40.79 14.70 14.62
C LEU A 12 39.71 13.71 15.06
N ALA A 13 39.74 13.26 16.33
CA ALA A 13 38.72 12.37 16.88
C ALA A 13 37.35 13.08 16.98
N GLU A 14 37.33 14.34 17.40
CA GLU A 14 36.10 15.14 17.49
C GLU A 14 35.50 15.41 16.10
N SER A 15 36.34 15.77 15.12
CA SER A 15 35.95 15.94 13.72
C SER A 15 35.37 14.66 13.11
N ARG A 16 36.02 13.50 13.36
CA ARG A 16 35.50 12.18 12.96
C ARG A 16 34.15 11.87 13.60
N ARG A 17 33.96 12.16 14.90
CA ARG A 17 32.68 11.96 15.60
C ARG A 17 31.56 12.81 15.00
N LYS A 18 31.81 14.10 14.74
CA LYS A 18 30.86 15.02 14.07
C LYS A 18 30.48 14.51 12.68
N MET A 19 31.45 14.01 11.91
CA MET A 19 31.20 13.47 10.56
C MET A 19 30.41 12.15 10.59
N GLN A 20 30.70 11.25 11.54
CA GLN A 20 29.97 9.99 11.71
C GLN A 20 28.53 10.20 12.19
N ALA A 21 28.28 11.18 13.05
CA ALA A 21 26.92 11.52 13.50
C ALA A 21 26.02 11.96 12.33
N LYS A 22 26.54 12.82 11.42
CA LYS A 22 25.81 13.24 10.21
C LYS A 22 25.46 12.05 9.29
N ARG A 23 26.38 11.09 9.11
CA ARG A 23 26.13 9.91 8.27
C ARG A 23 25.09 8.96 8.88
N ARG A 24 25.11 8.76 10.20
CA ARG A 24 24.12 7.92 10.91
C ARG A 24 22.71 8.50 10.84
N MET A 25 22.57 9.83 10.91
CA MET A 25 21.28 10.49 10.77
C MET A 25 20.67 10.28 9.39
N LYS A 26 21.47 10.44 8.31
CA LYS A 26 21.02 10.19 6.94
C LYS A 26 20.57 8.74 6.74
N ASN A 27 21.32 7.78 7.27
CA ASN A 27 20.95 6.36 7.19
C ASN A 27 19.63 6.06 7.92
N ARG A 28 19.43 6.64 9.12
CA ARG A 28 18.17 6.50 9.86
C ARG A 28 16.99 7.11 9.12
N ILE A 29 17.17 8.31 8.54
CA ILE A 29 16.11 8.97 7.75
C ILE A 29 15.77 8.13 6.52
N ALA A 30 16.77 7.64 5.79
CA ALA A 30 16.56 6.79 4.62
C ALA A 30 15.81 5.50 4.98
N LEU A 31 16.20 4.84 6.07
CA LEU A 31 15.56 3.61 6.53
C LEU A 31 14.12 3.86 6.99
N ALA A 32 13.89 4.91 7.78
CA ALA A 32 12.56 5.28 8.25
C ALA A 32 11.64 5.67 7.08
N LEU A 33 12.16 6.40 6.09
CA LEU A 33 11.41 6.77 4.89
C LEU A 33 11.02 5.54 4.07
N SER A 34 11.93 4.57 3.92
CA SER A 34 11.63 3.30 3.25
C SER A 34 10.52 2.52 3.96
N MET A 35 10.60 2.40 5.29
CA MET A 35 9.56 1.74 6.09
C MET A 35 8.21 2.48 6.01
N ALA A 36 8.24 3.82 6.02
CA ALA A 36 7.04 4.64 5.89
C ALA A 36 6.35 4.44 4.54
N THR A 37 7.11 4.43 3.43
CA THR A 37 6.57 4.17 2.09
C THR A 37 5.92 2.79 1.99
N MET A 38 6.56 1.77 2.57
CA MET A 38 6.02 0.42 2.58
C MET A 38 4.69 0.34 3.35
N ALA A 39 4.65 0.91 4.56
CA ALA A 39 3.44 0.91 5.40
C ALA A 39 2.30 1.71 4.74
N PHE A 40 2.61 2.85 4.14
CA PHE A 40 1.62 3.68 3.44
C PHE A 40 0.99 2.94 2.25
N GLY A 41 1.81 2.28 1.43
CA GLY A 41 1.31 1.47 0.31
C GLY A 41 0.44 0.30 0.76
N LEU A 42 0.88 -0.45 1.79
CA LEU A 42 0.11 -1.56 2.35
C LEU A 42 -1.24 -1.13 2.92
N PHE A 43 -1.30 0.02 3.59
CA PHE A 43 -2.54 0.56 4.13
C PHE A 43 -3.59 0.78 3.03
N TRP A 44 -3.22 1.44 1.94
CA TRP A 44 -4.12 1.68 0.81
C TRP A 44 -4.52 0.38 0.10
N LEU A 45 -3.59 -0.58 -0.03
CA LEU A 45 -3.86 -1.87 -0.67
C LEU A 45 -4.89 -2.69 0.13
N ILE A 46 -4.71 -2.76 1.44
CA ILE A 46 -5.66 -3.46 2.33
C ILE A 46 -7.02 -2.74 2.31
N TRP A 47 -7.02 -1.40 2.32
CA TRP A 47 -8.25 -0.61 2.26
C TRP A 47 -9.06 -0.88 0.99
N ILE A 48 -8.44 -0.83 -0.19
CA ILE A 48 -9.16 -1.08 -1.46
C ILE A 48 -9.61 -2.53 -1.56
N LEU A 49 -8.81 -3.48 -1.06
CA LEU A 49 -9.19 -4.88 -1.02
C LEU A 49 -10.44 -5.08 -0.16
N MET A 50 -10.46 -4.52 1.05
CA MET A 50 -11.65 -4.54 1.92
C MET A 50 -12.86 -3.89 1.25
N ALA A 51 -12.72 -2.66 0.73
CA ALA A 51 -13.82 -1.95 0.08
C ALA A 51 -14.38 -2.71 -1.14
N THR A 52 -13.51 -3.35 -1.92
CA THR A 52 -13.89 -4.14 -3.09
C THR A 52 -14.52 -5.46 -2.68
N ILE A 53 -14.04 -6.11 -1.62
CA ILE A 53 -14.63 -7.34 -1.06
C ILE A 53 -16.05 -7.05 -0.56
N THR A 54 -16.24 -5.98 0.22
CA THR A 54 -17.58 -5.60 0.72
C THR A 54 -18.55 -5.34 -0.44
N ARG A 55 -18.13 -4.54 -1.44
CA ARG A 55 -18.95 -4.27 -2.64
C ARG A 55 -19.15 -5.49 -3.53
N SER A 56 -18.17 -6.39 -3.59
CA SER A 56 -18.26 -7.66 -4.33
C SER A 56 -19.29 -8.58 -3.70
N PHE A 57 -19.33 -8.69 -2.38
CA PHE A 57 -20.33 -9.50 -1.69
C PHE A 57 -21.73 -8.89 -1.82
N ASP A 58 -21.87 -7.56 -1.71
CA ASP A 58 -23.14 -6.87 -1.95
C ASP A 58 -23.65 -7.04 -3.40
N GLY A 59 -22.75 -7.05 -4.39
CA GLY A 59 -23.10 -7.20 -5.81
C GLY A 59 -23.34 -8.65 -6.26
N MET A 60 -22.69 -9.64 -5.64
CA MET A 60 -22.76 -11.04 -6.06
C MET A 60 -23.88 -11.86 -5.41
N SER A 61 -24.28 -11.58 -4.16
CA SER A 61 -25.01 -12.59 -3.40
C SER A 61 -26.53 -12.57 -3.51
N LEU A 62 -27.17 -11.44 -3.84
CA LEU A 62 -28.64 -11.38 -3.85
C LEU A 62 -29.20 -10.73 -5.12
N ALA A 63 -28.73 -9.56 -5.55
CA ALA A 63 -29.33 -8.86 -6.69
C ALA A 63 -29.22 -9.61 -8.04
N LEU A 64 -28.13 -10.36 -8.27
CA LEU A 64 -27.90 -11.06 -9.54
C LEU A 64 -28.58 -12.44 -9.64
N PHE A 65 -28.92 -13.05 -8.49
CA PHE A 65 -29.51 -14.40 -8.43
C PHE A 65 -30.94 -14.43 -7.84
N THR A 66 -31.38 -13.40 -7.10
CA THR A 66 -32.71 -13.40 -6.43
C THR A 66 -33.76 -12.51 -7.09
N GLU A 67 -33.41 -11.58 -7.97
CA GLU A 67 -34.41 -10.83 -8.75
C GLU A 67 -34.82 -11.66 -9.99
N MET A 68 -35.59 -12.71 -9.75
CA MET A 68 -36.48 -13.28 -10.75
C MET A 68 -37.89 -12.64 -10.63
N THR A 69 -38.12 -11.52 -11.37
CA THR A 69 -39.33 -11.20 -12.20
C THR A 69 -40.70 -10.92 -11.49
N PRO A 70 -41.79 -10.29 -12.09
CA PRO A 70 -42.19 -10.23 -13.54
C PRO A 70 -43.02 -8.94 -14.00
N PRO A 71 -43.82 -8.93 -15.12
CA PRO A 71 -43.61 -8.42 -16.51
C PRO A 71 -44.59 -7.23 -16.91
N PRO A 72 -44.84 -6.76 -18.18
CA PRO A 72 -44.38 -7.17 -19.52
C PRO A 72 -43.96 -6.02 -20.49
N ASN A 73 -43.48 -6.43 -21.67
CA ASN A 73 -43.24 -5.67 -22.92
C ASN A 73 -41.80 -5.19 -23.22
N THR A 74 -40.88 -6.17 -23.16
CA THR A 74 -39.52 -6.17 -23.74
C THR A 74 -38.46 -5.52 -22.84
N ALA A 75 -37.79 -6.35 -22.03
CA ALA A 75 -36.81 -5.89 -21.06
C ALA A 75 -35.66 -6.89 -20.94
N GLY A 76 -34.43 -6.41 -21.20
CA GLY A 76 -33.23 -6.98 -20.60
C GLY A 76 -33.35 -6.96 -19.07
N GLY A 77 -32.51 -7.65 -18.31
CA GLY A 77 -31.27 -8.31 -18.64
C GLY A 77 -30.82 -9.12 -17.44
N GLY A 78 -29.95 -10.09 -17.70
CA GLY A 78 -29.34 -10.93 -16.69
C GLY A 78 -28.46 -11.98 -17.37
N LEU A 79 -27.35 -12.34 -16.73
CA LEU A 79 -26.34 -13.28 -17.24
C LEU A 79 -26.93 -14.63 -17.68
N ALA A 80 -28.04 -15.08 -17.09
CA ALA A 80 -28.75 -16.30 -17.48
C ALA A 80 -29.29 -16.24 -18.92
N ASN A 81 -29.79 -15.09 -19.38
CA ASN A 81 -30.29 -14.93 -20.75
C ASN A 81 -29.14 -14.76 -21.75
N ALA A 82 -28.02 -14.18 -21.32
CA ALA A 82 -26.79 -14.11 -22.12
C ALA A 82 -26.14 -15.49 -22.33
N LEU A 83 -26.22 -16.37 -21.31
CA LEU A 83 -25.77 -17.77 -21.42
C LEU A 83 -26.76 -18.64 -22.22
N ALA A 84 -28.07 -18.45 -22.03
CA ALA A 84 -29.09 -19.18 -22.80
C ALA A 84 -29.08 -18.81 -24.29
N ALA A 85 -28.83 -17.55 -24.63
CA ALA A 85 -28.72 -17.09 -26.03
C ALA A 85 -27.45 -17.61 -26.74
N ALA A 86 -26.40 -17.96 -26.02
CA ALA A 86 -25.17 -18.52 -26.60
C ALA A 86 -25.25 -20.05 -26.84
N ALA A 87 -26.29 -20.71 -26.32
CA ALA A 87 -26.46 -22.16 -26.36
C ALA A 87 -27.53 -22.63 -27.38
N CYS A 88 -28.09 -21.72 -28.18
CA CYS A 88 -28.96 -22.02 -29.32
C CYS A 88 -28.26 -21.63 -30.62
#